data_AF-A0AAW0K984-F1
#
_entry.id   AF-A0AAW0K984-F1
#
_cell.length_a   1.000
_cell.length_b   1.000
_cell.length_c   1.000
_cell.angle_alpha   90.00
_cell.angle_beta   90.00
_cell.angle_gamma   90.00
#
_symmetry.space_group_name_H-M   'P 1'
#
loop_
_entity.id
_entity.type
_entity.pdbx_description
1 polymer ?
#
loop_
_entity_poly.entity_id
_entity_poly.type
_entity_poly.pdbx_seq_one_letter_code
_entity_poly.pdbx_strand_id
1 'polypeptide(L)'
;MKSRQVEIDKGHTMLNKLINACLLEGGSYNMFSNNVYFVKMHDLIRDMAIQIAGPKFIVEARKGLQDFPDEEKWGKDLVKVSLMDNYISKVPYISQRCPKLSTLLLQNNIFLRSIPGSFFVHFHELNVLDLSETSIVSLPNSVSDLENLTALRLMWCKNLKHVPSLAKLTALRRLDLTGSGIEEIPHGLEMLVNLRFLCLDDARYLKKFPPGILPKMSQLQYLRFDWFSKTLKVNGEEVVSLKKLEHFEGQFYGVNDFNVYVRSLEEGGPSHYALFVGEVKTGDLFGKWMVEGNTSLEVVELQHLNNLQVLFKEERVASIPVVQPGTFSRLKIFTLSECPNIKKLFTSALLLNLGNLEEISVACCEQLEEIVAAASDGVEEKAKGIEEGVDISIFPRLRKLLLWFLPELKTICSSNNVIAGDYLEEISIKKCQKLKKLPLSMRLINGQLSPLPSLRYIETEEEWWELLEWDHHDMKNVLKPFCRPSDGLNLARNGLWSIFV
;
A
#
# COMPACT_ATOMS: atom_id res chain seq x y z
N MET A 1 6.11 -6.37 23.28
CA MET A 1 7.03 -6.69 22.16
C MET A 1 7.20 -5.41 21.34
N LYS A 2 8.40 -5.08 20.86
CA LYS A 2 8.63 -3.80 20.14
C LYS A 2 8.02 -3.88 18.72
N SER A 3 7.31 -2.83 18.30
CA SER A 3 6.73 -2.73 16.95
C SER A 3 7.83 -2.76 15.88
N ARG A 4 7.51 -3.25 14.69
CA ARG A 4 8.39 -3.25 13.52
C ARG A 4 8.85 -1.84 13.19
N GLN A 5 7.94 -0.87 13.24
CA GLN A 5 8.27 0.54 12.99
C GLN A 5 9.33 1.06 13.97
N VAL A 6 9.23 0.70 15.25
CA VAL A 6 10.24 1.07 16.26
C VAL A 6 11.62 0.47 15.95
N GLU A 7 11.68 -0.76 15.42
CA GLU A 7 12.94 -1.38 14.99
C GLU A 7 13.53 -0.66 13.76
N ILE A 8 12.68 -0.24 12.81
CA ILE A 8 13.07 0.57 11.65
C ILE A 8 13.59 1.94 12.09
N ASP A 9 12.84 2.67 12.92
CA ASP A 9 13.22 4.00 13.42
C ASP A 9 14.53 3.95 14.20
N LYS A 10 14.76 2.87 14.96
CA LYS A 10 16.05 2.63 15.62
C LYS A 10 17.17 2.46 14.59
N GLY A 11 16.95 1.72 13.50
CA GLY A 11 17.88 1.59 12.38
C GLY A 11 18.19 2.93 11.71
N HIS A 12 17.16 3.71 11.38
CA HIS A 12 17.33 5.07 10.83
C HIS A 12 18.10 5.99 11.78
N THR A 13 17.81 5.91 13.08
CA THR A 13 18.56 6.66 14.11
C THR A 13 20.05 6.28 14.11
N MET A 14 20.38 5.00 13.93
CA MET A 14 21.78 4.56 13.83
C MET A 14 22.44 5.08 12.55
N LEU A 15 21.75 5.04 11.41
CA LEU A 15 22.24 5.60 10.14
C LEU A 15 22.47 7.11 10.26
N ASN A 16 21.52 7.85 10.81
CA ASN A 16 21.63 9.30 11.02
C ASN A 16 22.82 9.67 11.92
N LYS A 17 23.13 8.85 12.94
CA LYS A 17 24.35 9.05 13.74
C LYS A 17 25.63 8.90 12.92
N LEU A 18 25.68 7.94 12.01
CA LEU A 18 26.84 7.74 11.12
C LEU A 18 26.96 8.87 10.08
N ILE A 19 25.83 9.37 9.57
CA ILE A 19 25.78 10.53 8.68
C ILE A 19 26.28 11.79 9.41
N ASN A 20 25.77 12.05 10.61
CA ASN A 20 26.19 13.21 11.43
C ASN A 20 27.66 13.14 11.85
N ALA A 21 28.25 11.93 11.90
CA ALA A 21 29.68 11.72 12.12
C ALA A 21 30.52 11.77 10.83
N CYS A 22 29.90 12.12 9.68
CA CYS A 22 30.52 12.14 8.36
C CYS A 22 31.14 10.79 7.92
N LEU A 23 30.67 9.67 8.47
CA LEU A 23 31.10 8.30 8.09
C LEU A 23 30.24 7.72 6.97
N LEU A 24 29.02 8.24 6.80
CA LEU A 24 28.13 7.95 5.68
C LEU A 24 27.66 9.27 5.04
N GLU A 25 27.42 9.22 3.75
CA GLU A 25 26.82 10.29 2.96
C GLU A 25 25.40 9.88 2.60
N GLY A 26 24.42 10.74 2.89
CA GLY A 26 23.05 10.58 2.43
C GLY A 26 22.93 11.00 0.96
N GLY A 27 22.19 10.23 0.19
CA GLY A 27 21.80 10.58 -1.17
C GLY A 27 20.33 10.30 -1.41
N SER A 28 19.76 10.97 -2.39
CA SER A 28 18.47 10.60 -2.96
C SER A 28 18.59 10.55 -4.47
N TYR A 29 17.86 9.63 -5.10
CA TYR A 29 17.64 9.69 -6.53
C TYR A 29 16.15 9.52 -6.82
N ASN A 30 15.69 10.21 -7.86
CA ASN A 30 14.32 10.11 -8.32
C ASN A 30 14.18 8.84 -9.15
N MET A 31 13.52 7.83 -8.58
CA MET A 31 13.13 6.63 -9.33
C MET A 31 11.62 6.66 -9.51
N PHE A 32 11.19 6.89 -10.76
CA PHE A 32 9.78 6.87 -11.14
C PHE A 32 8.88 7.72 -10.22
N SER A 33 9.15 9.02 -10.03
CA SER A 33 8.38 9.95 -9.15
C SER A 33 8.44 9.73 -7.63
N ASN A 34 9.29 8.82 -7.12
CA ASN A 34 9.60 8.73 -5.68
C ASN A 34 11.08 9.04 -5.42
N ASN A 35 11.36 9.80 -4.35
CA ASN A 35 12.71 9.98 -3.82
C ASN A 35 13.13 8.70 -3.09
N VAL A 36 14.01 7.92 -3.71
CA VAL A 36 14.64 6.78 -3.04
C VAL A 36 15.84 7.31 -2.27
N TYR A 37 15.75 7.28 -0.95
CA TYR A 37 16.86 7.63 -0.07
C TYR A 37 17.82 6.47 0.07
N PHE A 38 19.11 6.74 -0.11
CA PHE A 38 20.18 5.78 0.12
C PHE A 38 21.29 6.42 0.94
N VAL A 39 22.15 5.58 1.49
CA VAL A 39 23.39 6.01 2.13
C VAL A 39 24.56 5.35 1.40
N LYS A 40 25.66 6.09 1.26
CA LYS A 40 26.92 5.56 0.76
C LYS A 40 28.06 5.89 1.72
N MET A 41 29.13 5.12 1.64
CA MET A 41 30.38 5.40 2.36
C MET A 41 31.40 5.91 1.35
N HIS A 42 32.12 6.98 1.68
CA HIS A 42 33.23 7.45 0.85
C HIS A 42 34.31 6.36 0.73
N ASP A 43 34.94 6.22 -0.43
CA ASP A 43 35.88 5.12 -0.72
C ASP A 43 37.02 5.01 0.31
N LEU A 44 37.64 6.13 0.68
CA LEU A 44 38.67 6.15 1.74
C LEU A 44 38.17 5.68 3.11
N ILE A 45 36.94 6.04 3.50
CA ILE A 45 36.33 5.61 4.77
C ILE A 45 35.98 4.12 4.71
N ARG A 46 35.52 3.65 3.55
CA ARG A 46 35.23 2.24 3.26
C ARG A 46 36.49 1.40 3.39
N ASP A 47 37.59 1.84 2.79
CA ASP A 47 38.86 1.11 2.86
C ASP A 47 39.40 1.06 4.29
N MET A 48 39.32 2.17 5.03
CA MET A 48 39.64 2.21 6.46
C MET A 48 38.76 1.23 7.27
N ALA A 49 37.45 1.23 7.03
CA ALA A 49 36.52 0.35 7.73
C ALA A 49 36.81 -1.13 7.45
N ILE A 50 37.16 -1.48 6.22
CA ILE A 50 37.55 -2.85 5.83
C ILE A 50 38.86 -3.26 6.53
N GLN A 51 39.85 -2.36 6.59
CA GLN A 51 41.09 -2.63 7.31
C GLN A 51 40.86 -2.87 8.81
N ILE A 52 40.00 -2.07 9.45
CA ILE A 52 39.63 -2.25 10.86
C ILE A 52 38.87 -3.57 11.08
N ALA A 53 37.99 -3.93 10.16
CA ALA A 53 37.20 -5.16 10.24
C ALA A 53 38.08 -6.42 10.15
N GLY A 54 39.21 -6.33 9.43
CA GLY A 54 40.19 -7.38 9.31
C GLY A 54 39.68 -8.63 8.57
N PRO A 55 40.32 -9.80 8.74
CA PRO A 55 40.05 -11.00 7.94
C PRO A 55 38.69 -11.67 8.25
N LYS A 56 37.92 -11.14 9.20
CA LYS A 56 36.58 -11.63 9.56
C LYS A 56 35.51 -11.23 8.53
N PHE A 57 35.84 -10.34 7.60
CA PHE A 57 34.93 -9.76 6.63
C PHE A 57 35.52 -9.81 5.23
N ILE A 58 34.73 -10.27 4.27
CA ILE A 58 35.03 -10.11 2.84
C ILE A 58 34.02 -9.10 2.28
N VAL A 59 34.51 -7.98 1.76
CA VAL A 59 33.67 -6.90 1.21
C VAL A 59 34.16 -6.54 -0.19
N GLU A 60 33.76 -7.35 -1.17
CA GLU A 60 34.15 -7.23 -2.58
C GLU A 60 32.95 -6.83 -3.46
N ALA A 61 32.08 -5.96 -2.95
CA ALA A 61 30.99 -5.39 -3.72
C ALA A 61 31.47 -4.50 -4.87
N ARG A 62 30.82 -4.56 -6.04
CA ARG A 62 31.10 -3.68 -7.21
C ARG A 62 32.53 -3.78 -7.74
N LYS A 63 33.14 -4.97 -7.65
CA LYS A 63 34.51 -5.22 -8.14
C LYS A 63 34.54 -5.80 -9.56
N GLY A 64 33.38 -6.07 -10.16
CA GLY A 64 33.28 -6.67 -11.48
C GLY A 64 33.70 -8.15 -11.49
N LEU A 65 33.60 -8.83 -10.34
CA LEU A 65 33.97 -10.24 -10.23
C LEU A 65 33.09 -11.10 -11.13
N GLN A 66 33.69 -11.92 -11.98
CA GLN A 66 32.99 -12.92 -12.80
C GLN A 66 32.98 -14.30 -12.13
N ASP A 67 34.02 -14.56 -11.35
CA ASP A 67 34.23 -15.77 -10.57
C ASP A 67 34.07 -15.50 -9.08
N PHE A 68 33.74 -16.55 -8.35
CA PHE A 68 33.66 -16.50 -6.90
C PHE A 68 35.07 -16.39 -6.29
N PRO A 69 35.26 -15.69 -5.15
CA PRO A 69 36.59 -15.55 -4.56
C PRO A 69 37.22 -16.89 -4.18
N ASP A 70 38.54 -16.98 -4.32
CA ASP A 70 39.32 -18.18 -4.04
C ASP A 70 39.05 -18.72 -2.63
N GLU A 71 39.05 -20.05 -2.55
CA GLU A 71 38.83 -20.83 -1.34
C GLU A 71 39.72 -20.39 -0.16
N GLU A 72 40.95 -19.96 -0.40
CA GLU A 72 41.89 -19.51 0.64
C GLU A 72 41.39 -18.29 1.43
N LYS A 73 40.48 -17.49 0.86
CA LYS A 73 39.88 -16.34 1.56
C LYS A 73 38.81 -16.77 2.58
N TRP A 74 38.32 -18.00 2.53
CA TRP A 74 37.19 -18.51 3.33
C TRP A 74 37.64 -19.16 4.65
N GLY A 75 38.26 -18.36 5.51
CA GLY A 75 38.78 -18.83 6.80
C GLY A 75 37.71 -19.18 7.85
N LYS A 76 38.07 -20.02 8.83
CA LYS A 76 37.20 -20.47 9.95
C LYS A 76 36.59 -19.35 10.81
N ASP A 77 37.23 -18.18 10.81
CA ASP A 77 36.84 -17.00 11.60
C ASP A 77 36.03 -15.98 10.78
N LEU A 78 35.71 -16.30 9.53
CA LEU A 78 34.91 -15.45 8.64
C LEU A 78 33.48 -15.33 9.16
N VAL A 79 32.99 -14.10 9.29
CA VAL A 79 31.68 -13.76 9.87
C VAL A 79 30.74 -13.18 8.83
N LYS A 80 31.23 -12.32 7.94
CA LYS A 80 30.38 -11.69 6.91
C LYS A 80 31.05 -11.66 5.55
N VAL A 81 30.28 -11.97 4.52
CA VAL A 81 30.70 -11.92 3.13
C VAL A 81 29.71 -11.08 2.33
N SER A 82 30.23 -10.09 1.61
CA SER A 82 29.48 -9.30 0.64
C SER A 82 30.18 -9.34 -0.71
N LEU A 83 29.50 -9.96 -1.67
CA LEU A 83 29.89 -10.08 -3.08
C LEU A 83 28.80 -9.47 -3.99
N MET A 84 28.00 -8.55 -3.44
CA MET A 84 26.89 -7.92 -4.14
C MET A 84 27.35 -7.06 -5.33
N ASP A 85 26.45 -6.82 -6.28
CA ASP A 85 26.70 -5.97 -7.45
C ASP A 85 27.96 -6.41 -8.24
N ASN A 86 28.06 -7.70 -8.56
CA ASN A 86 29.14 -8.26 -9.37
C ASN A 86 28.54 -9.03 -10.57
N TYR A 87 29.41 -9.69 -11.33
CA TYR A 87 29.04 -10.48 -12.50
C TYR A 87 29.22 -11.98 -12.25
N ILE A 88 29.13 -12.42 -10.99
CA ILE A 88 29.37 -13.81 -10.61
C ILE A 88 28.37 -14.70 -11.32
N SER A 89 28.87 -15.65 -12.09
CA SER A 89 28.03 -16.56 -12.88
C SER A 89 27.81 -17.92 -12.20
N LYS A 90 28.72 -18.30 -11.29
CA LYS A 90 28.74 -19.59 -10.60
C LYS A 90 29.29 -19.43 -9.19
N VAL A 91 28.75 -20.23 -8.27
CA VAL A 91 29.33 -20.42 -6.94
C VAL A 91 29.99 -21.80 -6.86
N PRO A 92 31.07 -21.97 -6.07
CA PRO A 92 31.83 -23.21 -6.03
C PRO A 92 31.06 -24.36 -5.40
N TYR A 93 31.48 -25.60 -5.69
CA TYR A 93 31.16 -26.73 -4.84
C TYR A 93 32.00 -26.61 -3.57
N ILE A 94 31.41 -26.08 -2.50
CA ILE A 94 32.16 -25.80 -1.29
C ILE A 94 32.49 -27.10 -0.54
N SER A 95 33.77 -27.28 -0.26
CA SER A 95 34.34 -28.33 0.59
C SER A 95 34.63 -27.86 2.03
N GLN A 96 34.40 -26.58 2.33
CA GLN A 96 34.99 -25.88 3.48
C GLN A 96 33.99 -25.46 4.57
N ARG A 97 34.48 -25.45 5.81
CA ARG A 97 33.74 -25.16 7.04
C ARG A 97 33.98 -23.70 7.44
N CYS A 98 33.05 -22.79 7.11
CA CYS A 98 33.00 -21.43 7.67
C CYS A 98 31.95 -21.38 8.80
N PRO A 99 32.23 -21.98 9.97
CA PRO A 99 31.20 -22.23 10.98
C PRO A 99 30.64 -20.95 11.60
N LYS A 100 31.32 -19.81 11.47
CA LYS A 100 30.90 -18.52 12.06
C LYS A 100 30.23 -17.58 11.06
N LEU A 101 30.07 -18.00 9.80
CA LEU A 101 29.51 -17.14 8.76
C LEU A 101 28.05 -16.84 9.07
N SER A 102 27.78 -15.60 9.47
CA SER A 102 26.44 -15.14 9.86
C SER A 102 25.74 -14.34 8.76
N THR A 103 26.47 -13.84 7.77
CA THR A 103 25.90 -12.98 6.72
C THR A 103 26.54 -13.27 5.37
N LEU A 104 25.71 -13.57 4.37
CA LEU A 104 26.11 -13.76 2.98
C LEU A 104 25.23 -12.90 2.07
N LEU A 105 25.85 -11.93 1.40
CA LEU A 105 25.20 -11.00 0.49
C LEU A 105 25.71 -11.23 -0.94
N LEU A 106 24.82 -11.70 -1.81
CA LEU A 106 25.09 -12.07 -3.21
C LEU A 106 24.17 -11.34 -4.19
N GLN A 107 23.42 -10.35 -3.74
CA GLN A 107 22.43 -9.68 -4.55
C GLN A 107 23.04 -8.97 -5.77
N ASN A 108 22.24 -8.82 -6.82
CA ASN A 108 22.63 -8.20 -8.08
C ASN A 108 23.85 -8.89 -8.74
N ASN A 109 23.90 -10.22 -8.67
CA ASN A 109 24.73 -11.07 -9.50
C ASN A 109 23.87 -11.71 -10.59
N ILE A 110 23.51 -10.92 -11.59
CA ILE A 110 22.48 -11.25 -12.59
C ILE A 110 22.81 -12.50 -13.43
N PHE A 111 24.08 -12.91 -13.48
CA PHE A 111 24.54 -14.09 -14.22
C PHE A 111 24.49 -15.39 -13.39
N LEU A 112 24.27 -15.31 -12.08
CA LEU A 112 24.18 -16.48 -11.21
C LEU A 112 22.86 -17.22 -11.47
N ARG A 113 22.95 -18.38 -12.13
CA ARG A 113 21.78 -19.17 -12.58
C ARG A 113 21.48 -20.39 -11.72
N SER A 114 22.48 -20.91 -11.00
CA SER A 114 22.33 -22.08 -10.15
C SER A 114 23.25 -22.02 -8.95
N ILE A 115 22.82 -22.66 -7.87
CA ILE A 115 23.60 -22.85 -6.66
C ILE A 115 23.70 -24.36 -6.42
N PRO A 116 24.90 -24.94 -6.28
CA PRO A 116 25.07 -26.35 -5.99
C PRO A 116 24.33 -26.80 -4.72
N GLY A 117 23.83 -28.03 -4.73
CA GLY A 117 23.07 -28.62 -3.62
C GLY A 117 23.80 -28.54 -2.27
N SER A 118 25.13 -28.67 -2.27
CA SER A 118 25.96 -28.68 -1.06
C SER A 118 26.38 -27.30 -0.56
N PHE A 119 26.10 -26.22 -1.29
CA PHE A 119 26.69 -24.91 -1.03
C PHE A 119 26.43 -24.37 0.38
N PHE A 120 25.22 -24.58 0.93
CA PHE A 120 24.84 -24.09 2.26
C PHE A 120 25.07 -25.09 3.41
N VAL A 121 25.51 -26.31 3.12
CA VAL A 121 25.55 -27.43 4.10
C VAL A 121 26.38 -27.12 5.34
N HIS A 122 27.36 -26.22 5.26
CA HIS A 122 28.26 -25.88 6.37
C HIS A 122 28.01 -24.50 7.00
N PHE A 123 26.98 -23.77 6.56
CA PHE A 123 26.70 -22.41 7.03
C PHE A 123 25.64 -22.38 8.14
N HIS A 124 25.78 -23.24 9.16
CA HIS A 124 24.77 -23.41 10.20
C HIS A 124 24.49 -22.15 11.06
N GLU A 125 25.46 -21.23 11.15
CA GLU A 125 25.29 -19.94 11.86
C GLU A 125 24.74 -18.82 10.95
N LEU A 126 24.40 -19.12 9.70
CA LEU A 126 23.94 -18.12 8.75
C LEU A 126 22.63 -17.51 9.21
N ASN A 127 22.65 -16.19 9.41
CA ASN A 127 21.54 -15.42 9.95
C ASN A 127 20.86 -14.57 8.86
N VAL A 128 21.64 -14.08 7.89
CA VAL A 128 21.16 -13.24 6.79
C VAL A 128 21.68 -13.78 5.46
N LEU A 129 20.76 -14.08 4.55
CA LEU A 129 21.05 -14.47 3.17
C LEU A 129 20.29 -13.55 2.21
N ASP A 130 21.03 -12.84 1.36
CA ASP A 130 20.45 -12.04 0.29
C ASP A 130 20.93 -12.53 -1.08
N LEU A 131 19.99 -13.03 -1.87
CA LEU A 131 20.17 -13.52 -3.24
C LEU A 131 19.32 -12.71 -4.23
N SER A 132 18.84 -11.53 -3.83
CA SER A 132 17.97 -10.68 -4.66
C SER A 132 18.64 -10.33 -6.00
N GLU A 133 17.87 -10.11 -7.06
CA GLU A 133 18.37 -9.74 -8.38
C GLU A 133 19.42 -10.72 -8.95
N THR A 134 19.27 -12.01 -8.65
CA THR A 134 20.01 -13.09 -9.30
C THR A 134 19.11 -13.82 -10.31
N SER A 135 19.72 -14.59 -11.22
CA SER A 135 18.99 -15.38 -12.21
C SER A 135 18.78 -16.84 -11.77
N ILE A 136 18.83 -17.13 -10.46
CA ILE A 136 18.69 -18.49 -9.95
C ILE A 136 17.35 -19.09 -10.35
N VAL A 137 17.37 -20.36 -10.77
CA VAL A 137 16.16 -21.09 -11.17
C VAL A 137 15.52 -21.81 -9.97
N SER A 138 16.34 -22.26 -9.04
CA SER A 138 15.92 -22.93 -7.81
C SER A 138 16.89 -22.62 -6.68
N LEU A 139 16.38 -22.70 -5.44
CA LEU A 139 17.22 -22.79 -4.25
C LEU A 139 17.53 -24.26 -3.94
N PRO A 140 18.76 -24.60 -3.51
CA PRO A 140 19.10 -25.96 -3.12
C PRO A 140 18.46 -26.34 -1.78
N ASN A 141 18.18 -27.63 -1.58
CA ASN A 141 17.57 -28.15 -0.34
C ASN A 141 18.38 -27.84 0.94
N SER A 142 19.69 -27.62 0.84
CA SER A 142 20.52 -27.24 1.98
C SER A 142 20.14 -25.89 2.60
N VAL A 143 19.40 -25.03 1.89
CA VAL A 143 18.81 -23.81 2.48
C VAL A 143 17.85 -24.15 3.62
N SER A 144 17.14 -25.28 3.54
CA SER A 144 16.19 -25.73 4.56
C SER A 144 16.87 -26.08 5.88
N ASP A 145 18.18 -26.31 5.91
CA ASP A 145 18.92 -26.68 7.13
C ASP A 145 19.55 -25.46 7.83
N LEU A 146 19.30 -24.23 7.32
CA LEU A 146 19.79 -22.98 7.90
C LEU A 146 18.91 -22.50 9.07
N GLU A 147 18.78 -23.30 10.13
CA GLU A 147 17.81 -23.08 11.22
C GLU A 147 17.96 -21.73 11.94
N ASN A 148 19.16 -21.12 11.92
CA ASN A 148 19.46 -19.81 12.49
C ASN A 148 19.13 -18.62 11.57
N LEU A 149 18.65 -18.87 10.35
CA LEU A 149 18.37 -17.84 9.37
C LEU A 149 17.21 -16.96 9.85
N THR A 150 17.45 -15.66 9.99
CA THR A 150 16.42 -14.67 10.37
C THR A 150 15.92 -13.84 9.20
N ALA A 151 16.72 -13.71 8.14
CA ALA A 151 16.33 -12.99 6.93
C ALA A 151 16.74 -13.74 5.66
N LEU A 152 15.76 -14.03 4.82
CA LEU A 152 15.93 -14.58 3.48
C LEU A 152 15.33 -13.60 2.46
N ARG A 153 16.19 -13.06 1.58
CA ARG A 153 15.81 -12.08 0.56
C ARG A 153 16.06 -12.65 -0.83
N LEU A 154 15.00 -12.70 -1.62
CA LEU A 154 14.92 -13.30 -2.96
C LEU A 154 14.18 -12.35 -3.91
N MET A 155 14.34 -11.03 -3.70
CA MET A 155 13.62 -10.05 -4.49
C MET A 155 14.08 -10.10 -5.94
N TRP A 156 13.20 -9.90 -6.90
CA TRP A 156 13.50 -9.81 -8.33
C TRP A 156 14.24 -11.03 -8.90
N CYS A 157 14.16 -12.18 -8.23
CA CYS A 157 14.61 -13.47 -8.76
C CYS A 157 13.58 -14.00 -9.76
N LYS A 158 13.48 -13.36 -10.93
CA LYS A 158 12.42 -13.59 -11.93
C LYS A 158 12.37 -15.02 -12.49
N ASN A 159 13.49 -15.74 -12.42
CA ASN A 159 13.60 -17.13 -12.89
C ASN A 159 13.40 -18.16 -11.77
N LEU A 160 13.28 -17.73 -10.51
CA LEU A 160 13.18 -18.62 -9.36
C LEU A 160 11.81 -19.26 -9.31
N LYS A 161 11.71 -20.50 -9.78
CA LYS A 161 10.43 -21.24 -9.81
C LYS A 161 10.17 -22.03 -8.53
N HIS A 162 11.24 -22.53 -7.92
CA HIS A 162 11.16 -23.45 -6.78
C HIS A 162 11.99 -22.99 -5.59
N VAL A 163 11.31 -22.89 -4.45
CA VAL A 163 11.90 -22.69 -3.12
C VAL A 163 11.66 -23.97 -2.32
N PRO A 164 12.68 -24.59 -1.71
CA PRO A 164 12.52 -25.80 -0.93
C PRO A 164 11.70 -25.52 0.34
N SER A 165 11.30 -26.58 1.05
CA SER A 165 10.53 -26.46 2.30
C SER A 165 11.25 -25.55 3.30
N LEU A 166 10.53 -24.57 3.86
CA LEU A 166 11.06 -23.65 4.87
C LEU A 166 10.73 -24.10 6.30
N ALA A 167 10.11 -25.27 6.47
CA ALA A 167 9.54 -25.73 7.75
C ALA A 167 10.50 -25.68 8.96
N LYS A 168 11.80 -25.90 8.73
CA LYS A 168 12.83 -25.89 9.78
C LYS A 168 13.33 -24.49 10.14
N LEU A 169 13.09 -23.47 9.30
CA LEU A 169 13.60 -22.11 9.46
C LEU A 169 12.80 -21.32 10.51
N THR A 170 12.59 -21.90 11.69
CA THR A 170 11.71 -21.35 12.72
C THR A 170 12.23 -20.04 13.32
N ALA A 171 13.51 -19.70 13.12
CA ALA A 171 14.09 -18.40 13.48
C ALA A 171 13.79 -17.28 12.46
N LEU A 172 13.23 -17.61 11.28
CA LEU A 172 13.02 -16.67 10.18
C LEU A 172 12.04 -15.57 10.60
N ARG A 173 12.47 -14.31 10.43
CA ARG A 173 11.69 -13.11 10.72
C ARG A 173 11.31 -12.34 9.46
N ARG A 174 12.14 -12.42 8.41
CA ARG A 174 11.90 -11.76 7.13
C ARG A 174 12.03 -12.75 5.99
N LEU A 175 10.95 -12.87 5.22
CA LEU A 175 10.93 -13.52 3.92
C LEU A 175 10.47 -12.50 2.87
N ASP A 176 11.34 -12.20 1.92
CA ASP A 176 11.07 -11.22 0.87
C ASP A 176 11.18 -11.89 -0.50
N LEU A 177 10.03 -12.07 -1.16
CA LEU A 177 9.85 -12.78 -2.43
C LEU A 177 9.32 -11.82 -3.51
N THR A 178 9.44 -10.51 -3.29
CA THR A 178 8.99 -9.45 -4.21
C THR A 178 9.55 -9.68 -5.63
N GLY A 179 8.73 -9.66 -6.68
CA GLY A 179 9.19 -9.81 -8.07
C GLY A 179 9.81 -11.16 -8.40
N SER A 180 9.61 -12.19 -7.57
CA SER A 180 10.14 -13.53 -7.78
C SER A 180 9.27 -14.37 -8.72
N GLY A 181 9.89 -15.34 -9.40
CA GLY A 181 9.25 -16.21 -10.38
C GLY A 181 8.45 -17.39 -9.81
N ILE A 182 8.17 -17.39 -8.51
CA ILE A 182 7.63 -18.58 -7.83
C ILE A 182 6.19 -18.87 -8.31
N GLU A 183 5.89 -20.15 -8.52
CA GLU A 183 4.55 -20.58 -8.94
C GLU A 183 3.64 -20.96 -7.76
N GLU A 184 4.24 -21.34 -6.63
CA GLU A 184 3.58 -21.83 -5.43
C GLU A 184 4.23 -21.24 -4.17
N ILE A 185 3.43 -21.09 -3.11
CA ILE A 185 3.94 -20.72 -1.79
C ILE A 185 4.86 -21.84 -1.29
N PRO A 186 6.07 -21.52 -0.76
CA PRO A 186 6.98 -22.54 -0.25
C PRO A 186 6.33 -23.38 0.85
N HIS A 187 6.48 -24.70 0.77
CA HIS A 187 5.96 -25.62 1.78
C HIS A 187 6.54 -25.32 3.17
N GLY A 188 5.75 -25.47 4.23
CA GLY A 188 6.18 -25.23 5.60
C GLY A 188 6.20 -23.76 6.00
N LEU A 189 5.65 -22.85 5.19
CA LEU A 189 5.47 -21.44 5.55
C LEU A 189 4.66 -21.30 6.86
N GLU A 190 3.71 -22.20 7.10
CA GLU A 190 2.88 -22.27 8.29
C GLU A 190 3.63 -22.63 9.58
N MET A 191 4.87 -23.14 9.46
CA MET A 191 5.75 -23.45 10.59
C MET A 191 6.60 -22.25 11.02
N LEU A 192 6.60 -21.15 10.25
CA LEU A 192 7.41 -19.97 10.50
C LEU A 192 6.78 -19.06 11.56
N VAL A 193 6.65 -19.58 12.77
CA VAL A 193 5.94 -18.93 13.89
C VAL A 193 6.58 -17.61 14.34
N ASN A 194 7.84 -17.33 13.98
CA ASN A 194 8.54 -16.07 14.27
C ASN A 194 8.55 -15.08 13.10
N LEU A 195 7.90 -15.40 11.97
CA LEU A 195 7.90 -14.53 10.80
C LEU A 195 7.19 -13.21 11.12
N ARG A 196 7.86 -12.10 10.83
CA ARG A 196 7.37 -10.73 11.05
C ARG A 196 7.11 -9.98 9.75
N PHE A 197 7.81 -10.34 8.69
CA PHE A 197 7.71 -9.70 7.39
C PHE A 197 7.58 -10.76 6.28
N LEU A 198 6.48 -10.68 5.53
CA LEU A 198 6.24 -11.42 4.31
C LEU A 198 5.85 -10.45 3.19
N CYS A 199 6.62 -10.42 2.12
CA CYS A 199 6.30 -9.66 0.91
C CYS A 199 6.33 -10.58 -0.32
N LEU A 200 5.24 -10.58 -1.06
CA LEU A 200 5.00 -11.34 -2.29
C LEU A 200 4.52 -10.39 -3.42
N ASP A 201 4.86 -9.10 -3.32
CA ASP A 201 4.52 -8.09 -4.33
C ASP A 201 5.16 -8.44 -5.69
N ASP A 202 4.51 -8.16 -6.81
CA ASP A 202 4.92 -8.57 -8.18
C ASP A 202 5.29 -10.07 -8.34
N ALA A 203 4.76 -10.97 -7.51
CA ALA A 203 4.90 -12.42 -7.67
C ALA A 203 3.96 -12.95 -8.77
N ARG A 204 4.17 -12.50 -10.01
CA ARG A 204 3.22 -12.62 -11.14
C ARG A 204 2.83 -14.04 -11.55
N TYR A 205 3.63 -15.05 -11.19
CA TYR A 205 3.34 -16.45 -11.52
C TYR A 205 2.70 -17.22 -10.37
N LEU A 206 2.57 -16.61 -9.20
CA LEU A 206 2.06 -17.27 -8.00
C LEU A 206 0.54 -17.52 -8.13
N LYS A 207 0.14 -18.80 -8.10
CA LYS A 207 -1.23 -19.21 -8.48
C LYS A 207 -2.28 -19.03 -7.39
N LYS A 208 -1.90 -19.08 -6.11
CA LYS A 208 -2.81 -18.88 -4.97
C LYS A 208 -2.01 -18.72 -3.68
N PHE A 209 -2.62 -18.02 -2.72
CA PHE A 209 -2.23 -18.13 -1.32
C PHE A 209 -3.02 -19.28 -0.66
N PRO A 210 -2.38 -20.24 0.03
CA PRO A 210 -3.10 -21.36 0.64
C PRO A 210 -3.94 -20.90 1.84
N PRO A 211 -5.21 -21.34 1.97
CA PRO A 211 -6.03 -21.02 3.13
C PRO A 211 -5.49 -21.73 4.39
N GLY A 212 -5.76 -21.15 5.56
CA GLY A 212 -5.43 -21.67 6.89
C GLY A 212 -3.98 -21.48 7.32
N ILE A 213 -3.15 -20.79 6.52
CA ILE A 213 -1.75 -20.51 6.86
C ILE A 213 -1.61 -19.25 7.71
N LEU A 214 -2.31 -18.17 7.36
CA LEU A 214 -2.16 -16.88 8.05
C LEU A 214 -2.43 -16.99 9.56
N PRO A 215 -3.46 -17.71 10.04
CA PRO A 215 -3.71 -17.83 11.49
C PRO A 215 -2.56 -18.42 12.31
N LYS A 216 -1.65 -19.17 11.68
CA LYS A 216 -0.48 -19.75 12.34
C LYS A 216 0.68 -18.73 12.47
N MET A 217 0.64 -17.65 11.70
CA MET A 217 1.68 -16.63 11.62
C MET A 217 1.46 -15.50 12.64
N SER A 218 1.27 -15.86 13.91
CA SER A 218 0.86 -14.93 15.00
C SER A 218 1.82 -13.75 15.27
N GLN A 219 3.05 -13.79 14.73
CA GLN A 219 4.05 -12.73 14.88
C GLN A 219 4.14 -11.78 13.68
N LEU A 220 3.32 -12.01 12.64
CA LEU A 220 3.39 -11.25 11.40
C LEU A 220 3.01 -9.79 11.66
N GLN A 221 3.89 -8.88 11.24
CA GLN A 221 3.75 -7.42 11.37
C GLN A 221 3.60 -6.74 10.01
N TYR A 222 4.07 -7.37 8.94
CA TYR A 222 3.99 -6.84 7.58
C TYR A 222 3.61 -7.97 6.63
N LEU A 223 2.49 -7.81 5.96
CA LEU A 223 2.03 -8.70 4.90
C LEU A 223 1.69 -7.87 3.67
N ARG A 224 2.34 -8.17 2.55
CA ARG A 224 2.05 -7.53 1.27
C ARG A 224 2.06 -8.55 0.15
N PHE A 225 1.07 -8.46 -0.72
CA PHE A 225 1.05 -9.10 -2.03
C PHE A 225 0.33 -8.18 -3.01
N ASP A 226 0.59 -8.43 -4.28
CA ASP A 226 0.15 -7.58 -5.37
C ASP A 226 -1.38 -7.41 -5.41
N TRP A 227 -1.84 -6.16 -5.41
CA TRP A 227 -3.25 -5.82 -5.38
C TRP A 227 -3.97 -6.05 -6.71
N PHE A 228 -3.24 -6.04 -7.83
CA PHE A 228 -3.77 -6.41 -9.15
C PHE A 228 -3.53 -7.89 -9.46
N SER A 229 -3.06 -8.67 -8.49
CA SER A 229 -2.96 -10.11 -8.65
C SER A 229 -4.35 -10.70 -8.95
N LYS A 230 -4.45 -11.45 -10.06
CA LYS A 230 -5.67 -12.19 -10.40
C LYS A 230 -5.90 -13.40 -9.48
N THR A 231 -4.85 -13.85 -8.81
CA THR A 231 -4.76 -15.16 -8.19
C THR A 231 -4.55 -15.11 -6.67
N LEU A 232 -3.92 -14.05 -6.17
CA LEU A 232 -3.60 -13.90 -4.76
C LEU A 232 -4.73 -13.21 -4.01
N LYS A 233 -5.62 -14.04 -3.45
CA LYS A 233 -6.71 -13.61 -2.58
C LYS A 233 -6.56 -14.27 -1.22
N VAL A 234 -6.98 -13.55 -0.17
CA VAL A 234 -7.01 -14.07 1.21
C VAL A 234 -8.40 -13.96 1.82
N ASN A 235 -8.64 -14.78 2.84
CA ASN A 235 -9.86 -14.72 3.63
C ASN A 235 -9.76 -13.62 4.70
N GLY A 236 -10.86 -12.90 4.92
CA GLY A 236 -10.90 -11.79 5.88
C GLY A 236 -10.59 -12.24 7.31
N GLU A 237 -11.27 -13.29 7.79
CA GLU A 237 -11.11 -13.86 9.13
C GLU A 237 -9.66 -14.30 9.40
N GLU A 238 -9.01 -14.85 8.39
CA GLU A 238 -7.60 -15.22 8.48
C GLU A 238 -6.70 -14.01 8.71
N VAL A 239 -6.92 -12.89 8.03
CA VAL A 239 -6.15 -11.65 8.27
C VAL A 239 -6.51 -11.06 9.64
N VAL A 240 -7.78 -11.11 10.07
CA VAL A 240 -8.23 -10.65 11.40
C VAL A 240 -7.52 -11.38 12.54
N SER A 241 -7.12 -12.64 12.32
CA SER A 241 -6.38 -13.41 13.32
C SER A 241 -4.95 -12.89 13.57
N LEU A 242 -4.40 -12.08 12.67
CA LEU A 242 -3.05 -11.51 12.76
C LEU A 242 -3.01 -10.28 13.69
N LYS A 243 -3.13 -10.51 15.00
CA LYS A 243 -3.23 -9.45 16.02
C LYS A 243 -2.01 -8.51 16.16
N LYS A 244 -0.90 -8.83 15.50
CA LYS A 244 0.33 -8.01 15.49
C LYS A 244 0.59 -7.33 14.14
N LEU A 245 -0.32 -7.48 13.19
CA LEU A 245 -0.16 -6.90 11.87
C LEU A 245 -0.11 -5.38 12.01
N GLU A 246 0.93 -4.75 11.46
CA GLU A 246 1.12 -3.31 11.43
C GLU A 246 0.88 -2.75 10.02
N HIS A 247 1.07 -3.59 8.99
CA HIS A 247 0.88 -3.27 7.58
C HIS A 247 0.26 -4.45 6.82
N PHE A 248 -0.82 -4.20 6.07
CA PHE A 248 -1.47 -5.16 5.20
C PHE A 248 -1.83 -4.57 3.83
N GLU A 249 -1.24 -5.09 2.75
CA GLU A 249 -1.64 -4.75 1.38
C GLU A 249 -1.95 -6.03 0.62
N GLY A 250 -3.15 -6.11 0.05
CA GLY A 250 -3.59 -7.30 -0.66
C GLY A 250 -5.07 -7.30 -1.05
N GLN A 251 -5.49 -8.43 -1.63
CA GLN A 251 -6.84 -8.64 -2.14
C GLN A 251 -7.62 -9.69 -1.34
N PHE A 252 -8.92 -9.46 -1.15
CA PHE A 252 -9.84 -10.43 -0.52
C PHE A 252 -10.64 -11.25 -1.55
N TYR A 253 -11.11 -12.45 -1.16
CA TYR A 253 -11.98 -13.27 -2.03
C TYR A 253 -13.29 -12.58 -2.42
N GLY A 254 -13.83 -11.73 -1.54
CA GLY A 254 -14.98 -10.91 -1.85
C GLY A 254 -15.28 -9.84 -0.80
N VAL A 255 -16.39 -9.13 -1.00
CA VAL A 255 -16.83 -8.03 -0.13
C VAL A 255 -17.11 -8.49 1.30
N ASN A 256 -17.53 -9.75 1.50
CA ASN A 256 -17.76 -10.27 2.86
C ASN A 256 -16.47 -10.39 3.66
N ASP A 257 -15.40 -10.92 3.05
CA ASP A 257 -14.07 -10.99 3.67
C ASP A 257 -13.53 -9.59 4.00
N PHE A 258 -13.70 -8.65 3.07
CA PHE A 258 -13.38 -7.25 3.30
C PHE A 258 -14.16 -6.66 4.48
N ASN A 259 -15.47 -6.88 4.54
CA ASN A 259 -16.32 -6.38 5.61
C ASN A 259 -15.93 -6.97 6.97
N VAL A 260 -15.63 -8.27 7.02
CA VAL A 260 -15.13 -8.94 8.24
C VAL A 260 -13.83 -8.27 8.70
N TYR A 261 -12.90 -8.06 7.78
CA TYR A 261 -11.62 -7.44 8.08
C TYR A 261 -11.79 -6.00 8.57
N VAL A 262 -12.57 -5.18 7.86
CA VAL A 262 -12.83 -3.78 8.22
C VAL A 262 -13.56 -3.68 9.56
N ARG A 263 -14.54 -4.54 9.85
CA ARG A 263 -15.20 -4.61 11.17
C ARG A 263 -14.19 -4.89 12.29
N SER A 264 -13.19 -5.74 12.04
CA SER A 264 -12.16 -6.02 13.06
C SER A 264 -11.25 -4.83 13.37
N LEU A 265 -11.13 -3.85 12.46
CA LEU A 265 -10.32 -2.65 12.70
C LEU A 265 -10.88 -1.82 13.87
N GLU A 266 -12.18 -1.94 14.16
CA GLU A 266 -12.85 -1.30 15.29
C GLU A 266 -12.32 -1.79 16.65
N GLU A 267 -11.78 -3.00 16.70
CA GLU A 267 -11.22 -3.63 17.90
C GLU A 267 -9.69 -3.43 18.04
N GLY A 268 -9.08 -2.71 17.09
CA GLY A 268 -7.64 -2.52 16.97
C GLY A 268 -7.02 -3.40 15.87
N GLY A 269 -6.73 -2.79 14.72
CA GLY A 269 -6.10 -3.42 13.55
C GLY A 269 -4.77 -2.76 13.12
N PRO A 270 -4.20 -3.17 11.96
CA PRO A 270 -2.94 -2.62 11.47
C PRO A 270 -3.01 -1.12 11.22
N SER A 271 -1.89 -0.46 11.50
CA SER A 271 -1.72 0.98 11.30
C SER A 271 -1.72 1.43 9.82
N HIS A 272 -1.46 0.50 8.90
CA HIS A 272 -1.45 0.72 7.45
C HIS A 272 -2.18 -0.42 6.76
N TYR A 273 -3.09 -0.08 5.84
CA TYR A 273 -3.60 -1.06 4.91
C TYR A 273 -3.94 -0.43 3.55
N ALA A 274 -3.84 -1.22 2.49
CA ALA A 274 -4.38 -0.90 1.16
C ALA A 274 -5.18 -2.13 0.71
N LEU A 275 -6.49 -1.95 0.56
CA LEU A 275 -7.44 -3.06 0.45
C LEU A 275 -8.11 -3.07 -0.91
N PHE A 276 -7.93 -4.17 -1.63
CA PHE A 276 -8.53 -4.35 -2.94
C PHE A 276 -9.52 -5.50 -2.89
N VAL A 277 -10.62 -5.36 -3.62
CA VAL A 277 -11.66 -6.38 -3.67
C VAL A 277 -12.11 -6.46 -5.13
N GLY A 278 -12.27 -7.66 -5.70
CA GLY A 278 -12.73 -7.82 -7.09
C GLY A 278 -11.69 -8.49 -8.02
N GLU A 279 -11.94 -8.46 -9.33
CA GLU A 279 -11.02 -8.95 -10.37
C GLU A 279 -10.55 -7.79 -11.25
N VAL A 280 -9.23 -7.62 -11.37
CA VAL A 280 -8.63 -6.63 -12.27
C VAL A 280 -8.61 -7.20 -13.70
N LYS A 281 -9.32 -6.56 -14.63
CA LYS A 281 -9.26 -6.91 -16.06
C LYS A 281 -7.97 -6.33 -16.65
N THR A 282 -7.20 -7.18 -17.32
CA THR A 282 -5.92 -6.78 -17.96
C THR A 282 -6.20 -5.95 -19.20
N GLY A 283 -6.23 -4.63 -18.99
CA GLY A 283 -6.32 -3.58 -20.01
C GLY A 283 -5.86 -2.21 -19.49
N ASP A 284 -5.91 -1.98 -18.17
CA ASP A 284 -5.83 -0.64 -17.58
C ASP A 284 -4.55 -0.38 -16.74
N LEU A 285 -3.47 -1.14 -16.97
CA LEU A 285 -2.23 -1.03 -16.19
C LEU A 285 -1.31 0.10 -16.69
N PHE A 286 -1.69 1.35 -16.43
CA PHE A 286 -0.75 2.48 -16.32
C PHE A 286 -1.32 3.54 -15.37
N GLY A 287 -0.93 3.50 -14.09
CA GLY A 287 -1.30 4.51 -13.11
C GLY A 287 -0.91 4.12 -11.70
N LYS A 288 0.20 4.67 -11.25
CA LYS A 288 0.87 4.38 -9.98
C LYS A 288 0.18 5.10 -8.82
N TRP A 289 -0.15 4.39 -7.73
CA TRP A 289 -0.25 4.98 -6.39
C TRP A 289 0.47 4.06 -5.40
N MET A 290 1.70 4.44 -5.03
CA MET A 290 2.35 3.95 -3.82
C MET A 290 2.23 5.06 -2.79
N VAL A 291 1.37 4.89 -1.80
CA VAL A 291 1.40 5.72 -0.59
C VAL A 291 2.46 5.12 0.33
N GLU A 292 3.72 5.44 0.06
CA GLU A 292 4.79 5.29 1.06
C GLU A 292 4.78 6.53 1.95
N GLY A 293 3.93 6.48 2.98
CA GLY A 293 3.80 7.51 4.00
C GLY A 293 3.56 6.86 5.35
N ASN A 294 4.49 7.10 6.27
CA ASN A 294 4.47 6.59 7.62
C ASN A 294 3.27 7.18 8.40
N THR A 295 2.58 6.31 9.14
CA THR A 295 1.60 6.53 10.23
C THR A 295 0.15 6.88 9.86
N SER A 296 -0.77 6.07 10.43
CA SER A 296 -2.21 6.30 10.66
C SER A 296 -3.16 6.39 9.45
N LEU A 297 -3.66 5.25 8.95
CA LEU A 297 -4.90 5.04 8.17
C LEU A 297 -5.37 6.26 7.35
N GLU A 298 -4.59 6.68 6.36
CA GLU A 298 -4.89 7.89 5.57
C GLU A 298 -5.63 7.58 4.27
N VAL A 299 -5.60 6.36 3.72
CA VAL A 299 -6.08 6.10 2.34
C VAL A 299 -6.92 4.83 2.22
N VAL A 300 -8.05 4.90 1.52
CA VAL A 300 -8.89 3.76 1.08
C VAL A 300 -9.07 3.86 -0.42
N GLU A 301 -8.78 2.79 -1.14
CA GLU A 301 -8.91 2.72 -2.60
C GLU A 301 -9.60 1.42 -3.00
N LEU A 302 -10.71 1.53 -3.74
CA LEU A 302 -11.57 0.41 -4.11
C LEU A 302 -11.80 0.45 -5.63
N GLN A 303 -11.41 -0.61 -6.33
CA GLN A 303 -11.47 -0.64 -7.81
C GLN A 303 -12.10 -1.94 -8.34
N HIS A 304 -12.81 -1.87 -9.47
CA HIS A 304 -13.34 -3.03 -10.22
C HIS A 304 -14.28 -3.96 -9.43
N LEU A 305 -15.06 -3.37 -8.52
CA LEU A 305 -15.91 -4.10 -7.59
C LEU A 305 -17.30 -4.39 -8.17
N ASN A 306 -17.36 -5.33 -9.12
CA ASN A 306 -18.59 -5.66 -9.85
C ASN A 306 -19.76 -6.08 -8.96
N ASN A 307 -19.51 -6.70 -7.80
CA ASN A 307 -20.58 -7.16 -6.90
C ASN A 307 -20.83 -6.23 -5.71
N LEU A 308 -20.08 -5.12 -5.59
CA LEU A 308 -20.27 -4.18 -4.48
C LEU A 308 -21.55 -3.39 -4.70
N GLN A 309 -22.53 -3.62 -3.84
CA GLN A 309 -23.80 -2.88 -3.82
C GLN A 309 -23.84 -1.84 -2.70
N VAL A 310 -23.18 -2.14 -1.57
CA VAL A 310 -23.16 -1.33 -0.36
C VAL A 310 -21.76 -1.44 0.25
N LEU A 311 -21.14 -0.29 0.55
CA LEU A 311 -19.81 -0.24 1.15
C LEU A 311 -19.83 -0.62 2.64
N PHE A 312 -20.83 -0.14 3.37
CA PHE A 312 -21.02 -0.41 4.79
C PHE A 312 -22.46 -0.86 5.04
N LYS A 313 -22.68 -2.15 5.36
CA LYS A 313 -24.00 -2.63 5.78
C LYS A 313 -24.25 -2.25 7.25
N GLU A 314 -25.17 -1.31 7.48
CA GLU A 314 -25.74 -1.05 8.80
C GLU A 314 -26.72 -2.17 9.17
N GLU A 315 -26.22 -3.27 9.72
CA GLU A 315 -27.08 -4.28 10.38
C GLU A 315 -27.36 -3.80 11.81
N ARG A 316 -28.52 -3.16 12.05
CA ARG A 316 -28.95 -2.81 13.41
C ARG A 316 -29.14 -4.08 14.23
N VAL A 317 -28.20 -4.40 15.11
CA VAL A 317 -28.42 -5.32 16.23
C VAL A 317 -28.60 -4.47 17.49
N ALA A 318 -29.81 -4.46 18.04
CA ALA A 318 -30.12 -3.89 19.36
C ALA A 318 -29.71 -2.41 19.61
N SER A 319 -30.06 -1.50 18.70
CA SER A 319 -30.07 -0.04 18.94
C SER A 319 -28.73 0.66 19.15
N ILE A 320 -27.61 0.05 18.75
CA ILE A 320 -26.27 0.69 18.75
C ILE A 320 -25.89 1.02 17.29
N PRO A 321 -25.38 2.22 16.97
CA PRO A 321 -24.77 2.47 15.66
C PRO A 321 -23.60 1.49 15.47
N VAL A 322 -23.64 0.71 14.38
CA VAL A 322 -22.71 -0.42 14.12
C VAL A 322 -21.26 0.05 13.98
N VAL A 323 -21.03 1.30 13.58
CA VAL A 323 -19.69 1.88 13.46
C VAL A 323 -19.46 2.84 14.61
N GLN A 324 -18.47 2.53 15.48
CA GLN A 324 -18.12 3.42 16.58
C GLN A 324 -17.60 4.78 16.07
N PRO A 325 -17.96 5.91 16.71
CA PRO A 325 -17.35 7.20 16.41
C PRO A 325 -15.82 7.12 16.59
N GLY A 326 -15.08 7.43 15.54
CA GLY A 326 -13.61 7.35 15.51
C GLY A 326 -13.04 6.31 14.55
N THR A 327 -13.81 5.34 14.03
CA THR A 327 -13.28 4.22 13.21
C THR A 327 -12.52 4.69 11.97
N PHE A 328 -13.06 5.68 11.25
CA PHE A 328 -12.41 6.27 10.06
C PHE A 328 -11.77 7.63 10.34
N SER A 329 -11.56 7.99 11.62
CA SER A 329 -11.09 9.32 12.00
C SER A 329 -9.70 9.67 11.47
N ARG A 330 -8.93 8.71 10.98
CA ARG A 330 -7.61 8.93 10.39
C ARG A 330 -7.65 9.06 8.86
N LEU A 331 -8.77 8.67 8.24
CA LEU A 331 -8.92 8.59 6.79
C LEU A 331 -8.83 9.99 6.17
N LYS A 332 -7.94 10.13 5.18
CA LYS A 332 -7.68 11.35 4.40
C LYS A 332 -8.07 11.22 2.94
N ILE A 333 -7.89 10.07 2.31
CA ILE A 333 -8.12 9.87 0.88
C ILE A 333 -9.07 8.68 0.72
N PHE A 334 -10.13 8.88 -0.05
CA PHE A 334 -11.05 7.83 -0.44
C PHE A 334 -11.19 7.81 -1.96
N THR A 335 -10.86 6.68 -2.58
CA THR A 335 -10.94 6.46 -4.02
C THR A 335 -11.85 5.27 -4.32
N LEU A 336 -12.80 5.44 -5.23
CA LEU A 336 -13.67 4.38 -5.74
C LEU A 336 -13.72 4.42 -7.28
N SER A 337 -13.28 3.37 -7.96
CA SER A 337 -13.34 3.33 -9.43
C SER A 337 -13.95 2.03 -9.96
N GLU A 338 -14.67 2.11 -11.08
CA GLU A 338 -15.17 0.92 -11.82
C GLU A 338 -16.01 -0.05 -10.97
N CYS A 339 -16.90 0.49 -10.15
CA CYS A 339 -17.82 -0.27 -9.31
C CYS A 339 -19.25 -0.12 -9.84
N PRO A 340 -19.67 -0.89 -10.86
CA PRO A 340 -20.87 -0.59 -11.63
C PRO A 340 -22.19 -0.77 -10.85
N ASN A 341 -22.20 -1.55 -9.77
CA ASN A 341 -23.42 -1.94 -9.04
C ASN A 341 -23.62 -1.19 -7.71
N ILE A 342 -22.70 -0.30 -7.32
CA ILE A 342 -22.86 0.50 -6.10
C ILE A 342 -23.86 1.62 -6.36
N LYS A 343 -24.81 1.80 -5.44
CA LYS A 343 -25.83 2.87 -5.56
C LYS A 343 -25.62 4.03 -4.60
N LYS A 344 -25.02 3.75 -3.45
CA LYS A 344 -24.82 4.69 -2.34
C LYS A 344 -23.43 4.49 -1.76
N LEU A 345 -22.67 5.56 -1.59
CA LEU A 345 -21.29 5.47 -1.14
C LEU A 345 -21.17 5.50 0.39
N PHE A 346 -21.62 6.59 1.00
CA PHE A 346 -21.61 6.81 2.44
C PHE A 346 -23.04 6.91 2.98
N THR A 347 -23.25 6.46 4.21
CA THR A 347 -24.46 6.78 4.98
C THR A 347 -24.22 8.01 5.84
N SER A 348 -25.28 8.76 6.15
CA SER A 348 -25.21 9.92 7.05
C SER A 348 -24.56 9.60 8.42
N ALA A 349 -24.73 8.38 8.94
CA ALA A 349 -24.12 7.95 10.20
C ALA A 349 -22.57 7.89 10.15
N LEU A 350 -21.99 7.67 8.97
CA LEU A 350 -20.54 7.59 8.79
C LEU A 350 -19.88 8.97 8.72
N LEU A 351 -20.62 10.05 8.52
CA LEU A 351 -20.07 11.39 8.40
C LEU A 351 -19.30 11.82 9.65
N LEU A 352 -19.74 11.38 10.84
CA LEU A 352 -19.05 11.62 12.10
C LEU A 352 -17.66 10.95 12.17
N ASN A 353 -17.43 9.95 11.33
CA ASN A 353 -16.17 9.23 11.25
C ASN A 353 -15.20 9.78 10.20
N LEU A 354 -15.67 10.60 9.25
CA LEU A 354 -14.91 11.05 8.08
C LEU A 354 -14.38 12.50 8.23
N GLY A 355 -14.22 12.98 9.46
CA GLY A 355 -13.86 14.38 9.76
C GLY A 355 -12.46 14.80 9.29
N ASN A 356 -11.56 13.86 8.99
CA ASN A 356 -10.21 14.15 8.50
C ASN A 356 -10.01 13.87 7.01
N LEU A 357 -11.10 13.61 6.28
CA LEU A 357 -11.04 13.31 4.86
C LEU A 357 -10.64 14.57 4.06
N GLU A 358 -9.53 14.46 3.34
CA GLU A 358 -8.92 15.49 2.49
C GLU A 358 -9.25 15.28 0.99
N GLU A 359 -9.49 14.06 0.53
CA GLU A 359 -9.73 13.74 -0.88
C GLU A 359 -10.82 12.67 -1.04
N ILE A 360 -11.80 12.96 -1.90
CA ILE A 360 -12.78 11.99 -2.41
C ILE A 360 -12.63 11.93 -3.92
N SER A 361 -12.35 10.74 -4.44
CA SER A 361 -12.24 10.46 -5.88
C SER A 361 -13.16 9.30 -6.25
N VAL A 362 -14.12 9.53 -7.15
CA VAL A 362 -15.07 8.51 -7.60
C VAL A 362 -15.19 8.51 -9.12
N ALA A 363 -14.90 7.38 -9.75
CA ALA A 363 -14.85 7.25 -11.20
C ALA A 363 -15.60 6.02 -11.74
N CYS A 364 -16.23 6.13 -12.91
CA CYS A 364 -16.77 4.98 -13.67
C CYS A 364 -17.72 4.06 -12.86
N CYS A 365 -18.52 4.61 -11.94
CA CYS A 365 -19.51 3.87 -11.15
C CYS A 365 -20.91 4.13 -11.71
N GLU A 366 -21.34 3.29 -12.67
CA GLU A 366 -22.49 3.57 -13.54
C GLU A 366 -23.84 3.68 -12.80
N GLN A 367 -24.08 2.91 -11.74
CA GLN A 367 -25.33 2.93 -10.97
C GLN A 367 -25.28 3.82 -9.72
N LEU A 368 -24.19 4.57 -9.48
CA LEU A 368 -24.05 5.36 -8.27
C LEU A 368 -25.03 6.55 -8.30
N GLU A 369 -25.99 6.57 -7.39
CA GLU A 369 -27.06 7.58 -7.34
C GLU A 369 -26.74 8.69 -6.32
N GLU A 370 -26.10 8.34 -5.21
CA GLU A 370 -25.82 9.24 -4.07
C GLU A 370 -24.42 9.02 -3.50
N ILE A 371 -23.65 10.10 -3.30
CA ILE A 371 -22.38 10.03 -2.55
C ILE A 371 -22.68 9.86 -1.05
N VAL A 372 -23.51 10.74 -0.49
CA VAL A 372 -23.94 10.67 0.91
C VAL A 372 -25.44 10.44 0.94
N ALA A 373 -25.84 9.23 1.32
CA ALA A 373 -27.23 8.83 1.43
C ALA A 373 -27.84 9.19 2.78
N ALA A 374 -29.10 9.64 2.73
CA ALA A 374 -29.95 9.80 3.90
C ALA A 374 -30.12 8.44 4.61
N ALA A 375 -30.25 8.49 5.93
CA ALA A 375 -30.58 7.30 6.71
C ALA A 375 -31.88 6.70 6.15
N SER A 376 -31.84 5.44 5.74
CA SER A 376 -33.03 4.76 5.22
C SER A 376 -34.10 4.67 6.32
N ASP A 377 -35.32 5.09 5.97
CA ASP A 377 -36.53 5.19 6.79
C ASP A 377 -36.59 4.27 8.02
N GLY A 378 -36.68 4.91 9.18
CA GLY A 378 -36.88 4.25 10.46
C GLY A 378 -36.55 5.18 11.60
N VAL A 379 -37.49 6.10 11.87
CA VAL A 379 -37.48 7.19 12.85
C VAL A 379 -36.87 8.48 12.28
N GLU A 380 -37.75 9.37 11.79
CA GLU A 380 -37.59 10.80 12.05
C GLU A 380 -37.42 10.95 13.56
N GLU A 381 -36.20 10.83 14.07
CA GLU A 381 -35.89 11.50 15.32
C GLU A 381 -35.87 12.96 14.92
N LYS A 382 -37.06 13.57 15.00
CA LYS A 382 -37.17 15.01 15.14
C LYS A 382 -36.21 15.36 16.26
N ALA A 383 -35.03 15.86 15.88
CA ALA A 383 -34.18 16.62 16.75
C ALA A 383 -35.02 17.82 17.17
N LYS A 384 -35.84 17.63 18.21
CA LYS A 384 -36.56 18.70 18.89
C LYS A 384 -35.48 19.59 19.48
N GLY A 385 -35.09 20.62 18.74
CA GLY A 385 -34.14 21.63 19.21
C GLY A 385 -33.21 22.25 18.17
N ILE A 386 -33.21 21.81 16.91
CA ILE A 386 -32.41 22.48 15.86
C ILE A 386 -33.34 23.41 15.08
N GLU A 387 -33.04 24.71 15.12
CA GLU A 387 -33.74 25.75 14.36
C GLU A 387 -33.84 25.35 12.88
N GLU A 388 -35.02 25.49 12.29
CA GLU A 388 -35.23 25.34 10.85
C GLU A 388 -34.29 26.32 10.11
N GLY A 389 -33.30 25.79 9.39
CA GLY A 389 -32.44 26.58 8.50
C GLY A 389 -30.93 26.56 8.76
N VAL A 390 -30.40 25.71 9.65
CA VAL A 390 -28.93 25.57 9.82
C VAL A 390 -28.40 24.43 8.93
N ASP A 391 -27.65 24.79 7.88
CA ASP A 391 -26.96 23.83 7.02
C ASP A 391 -25.89 23.06 7.80
N ILE A 392 -25.92 21.72 7.76
CA ILE A 392 -24.92 20.88 8.43
C ILE A 392 -23.73 20.72 7.49
N SER A 393 -22.58 21.27 7.90
CA SER A 393 -21.35 21.15 7.11
C SER A 393 -20.71 19.77 7.28
N ILE A 394 -20.46 19.10 6.17
CA ILE A 394 -19.80 17.78 6.10
C ILE A 394 -18.41 17.90 5.47
N PHE A 395 -17.56 16.90 5.73
CA PHE A 395 -16.17 16.84 5.26
C PHE A 395 -15.37 18.14 5.55
N PRO A 396 -15.17 18.51 6.83
CA PRO A 396 -14.62 19.80 7.23
C PRO A 396 -13.17 20.05 6.80
N ARG A 397 -12.46 19.03 6.29
CA ARG A 397 -11.07 19.10 5.83
C ARG A 397 -10.90 18.74 4.36
N LEU A 398 -12.00 18.63 3.61
CA LEU A 398 -11.93 18.22 2.21
C LEU A 398 -11.19 19.27 1.38
N ARG A 399 -10.16 18.82 0.66
CA ARG A 399 -9.34 19.60 -0.25
C ARG A 399 -9.66 19.28 -1.70
N LYS A 400 -10.02 18.03 -2.00
CA LYS A 400 -10.30 17.59 -3.37
C LYS A 400 -11.58 16.78 -3.47
N LEU A 401 -12.40 17.11 -4.45
CA LEU A 401 -13.59 16.36 -4.83
C LEU A 401 -13.57 16.07 -6.33
N LEU A 402 -13.33 14.81 -6.69
CA LEU A 402 -13.18 14.34 -8.07
C LEU A 402 -14.29 13.32 -8.38
N LEU A 403 -15.17 13.64 -9.31
CA LEU A 403 -16.34 12.83 -9.67
C LEU A 403 -16.42 12.69 -11.19
N TRP A 404 -16.15 11.49 -11.71
CA TRP A 404 -15.99 11.27 -13.15
C TRP A 404 -16.81 10.09 -13.67
N PHE A 405 -17.50 10.26 -14.79
CA PHE A 405 -18.27 9.18 -15.45
C PHE A 405 -19.28 8.51 -14.50
N LEU A 406 -20.14 9.31 -13.88
CA LEU A 406 -21.20 8.88 -12.97
C LEU A 406 -22.57 9.25 -13.55
N PRO A 407 -23.06 8.51 -14.57
CA PRO A 407 -24.25 8.89 -15.34
C PRO A 407 -25.55 8.89 -14.51
N GLU A 408 -25.63 8.08 -13.45
CA GLU A 408 -26.79 7.99 -12.57
C GLU A 408 -26.70 8.87 -11.31
N LEU A 409 -25.60 9.61 -11.10
CA LEU A 409 -25.40 10.41 -9.90
C LEU A 409 -26.39 11.58 -9.85
N LYS A 410 -27.29 11.57 -8.87
CA LYS A 410 -28.36 12.57 -8.70
C LYS A 410 -27.98 13.66 -7.73
N THR A 411 -27.33 13.30 -6.62
CA THR A 411 -26.92 14.22 -5.58
C THR A 411 -25.64 13.78 -4.90
N ILE A 412 -24.85 14.75 -4.42
CA ILE A 412 -23.72 14.48 -3.51
C ILE A 412 -24.23 14.28 -2.08
N CYS A 413 -25.30 14.97 -1.66
CA CYS A 413 -25.89 14.88 -0.32
C CYS A 413 -27.42 14.93 -0.41
N SER A 414 -28.13 13.95 0.15
CA SER A 414 -29.60 13.91 0.11
C SER A 414 -30.31 14.65 1.25
N SER A 415 -29.59 15.14 2.26
CA SER A 415 -30.08 16.04 3.32
C SER A 415 -29.65 17.48 3.04
N ASN A 416 -30.08 18.47 3.84
CA ASN A 416 -29.56 19.86 3.84
C ASN A 416 -28.07 19.95 4.28
N ASN A 417 -27.28 18.93 3.97
CA ASN A 417 -25.87 18.88 4.24
C ASN A 417 -25.13 19.61 3.13
N VAL A 418 -24.15 20.41 3.51
CA VAL A 418 -23.29 21.16 2.60
C VAL A 418 -21.83 20.75 2.83
N ILE A 419 -21.03 20.70 1.78
CA ILE A 419 -19.59 20.45 1.87
C ILE A 419 -18.93 21.71 2.42
N ALA A 420 -18.10 21.56 3.45
CA ALA A 420 -17.33 22.68 3.99
C ALA A 420 -16.35 23.23 2.93
N GLY A 421 -16.52 24.50 2.56
CA GLY A 421 -15.75 25.13 1.49
C GLY A 421 -14.38 25.69 1.90
N ASP A 422 -14.05 25.75 3.20
CA ASP A 422 -12.88 26.49 3.70
C ASP A 422 -11.53 25.93 3.20
N TYR A 423 -11.43 24.60 3.04
CA TYR A 423 -10.19 23.92 2.63
C TYR A 423 -10.22 23.38 1.20
N LEU A 424 -11.35 23.55 0.49
CA LEU A 424 -11.54 22.96 -0.82
C LEU A 424 -10.64 23.66 -1.86
N GLU A 425 -9.70 22.92 -2.43
CA GLU A 425 -8.72 23.39 -3.41
C GLU A 425 -9.12 23.04 -4.84
N GLU A 426 -9.73 21.87 -5.04
CA GLU A 426 -10.01 21.30 -6.35
C GLU A 426 -11.38 20.62 -6.40
N ILE A 427 -12.15 20.95 -7.43
CA ILE A 427 -13.38 20.24 -7.79
C ILE A 427 -13.26 19.84 -9.26
N SER A 428 -13.43 18.55 -9.57
CA SER A 428 -13.49 18.07 -10.96
C SER A 428 -14.73 17.21 -11.12
N ILE A 429 -15.70 17.67 -11.93
CA ILE A 429 -16.95 16.95 -12.19
C ILE A 429 -17.10 16.76 -13.70
N LYS A 430 -17.02 15.51 -14.16
CA LYS A 430 -17.06 15.17 -15.59
C LYS A 430 -18.06 14.07 -15.84
N LYS A 431 -18.88 14.19 -16.88
CA LYS A 431 -19.84 13.15 -17.30
C LYS A 431 -20.79 12.71 -16.16
N CYS A 432 -21.27 13.67 -15.38
CA CYS A 432 -22.21 13.47 -14.25
C CYS A 432 -23.56 14.17 -14.54
N GLN A 433 -24.20 13.84 -15.65
CA GLN A 433 -25.28 14.64 -16.24
C GLN A 433 -26.55 14.76 -15.38
N LYS A 434 -26.81 13.82 -14.47
CA LYS A 434 -27.97 13.87 -13.57
C LYS A 434 -27.73 14.68 -12.29
N LEU A 435 -26.49 15.07 -12.02
CA LEU A 435 -26.15 15.87 -10.84
C LEU A 435 -26.53 17.33 -11.13
N LYS A 436 -27.54 17.84 -10.42
CA LYS A 436 -28.09 19.19 -10.67
C LYS A 436 -27.64 20.26 -9.69
N LYS A 437 -27.07 19.87 -8.56
CA LYS A 437 -26.70 20.76 -7.47
C LYS A 437 -25.31 20.46 -6.97
N LEU A 438 -24.61 21.50 -6.53
CA LEU A 438 -23.31 21.41 -5.87
C LEU A 438 -23.43 21.99 -4.45
N PRO A 439 -23.56 21.15 -3.41
CA PRO A 439 -23.88 21.61 -2.06
C PRO A 439 -22.62 22.16 -1.39
N LEU A 440 -22.29 23.45 -1.61
CA LEU A 440 -21.12 24.10 -1.02
C LEU A 440 -21.52 25.09 0.07
N SER A 441 -20.84 25.02 1.21
CA SER A 441 -20.93 26.05 2.25
C SER A 441 -20.10 27.26 1.84
N MET A 442 -20.74 28.42 1.72
CA MET A 442 -20.07 29.70 1.44
C MET A 442 -20.45 30.73 2.52
N ARG A 443 -19.47 31.52 2.96
CA ARG A 443 -19.69 32.54 3.98
C ARG A 443 -20.29 33.80 3.37
N LEU A 444 -21.26 34.38 4.06
CA LEU A 444 -21.81 35.71 3.77
C LEU A 444 -21.04 36.74 4.61
N ILE A 445 -20.31 37.62 3.96
CA ILE A 445 -19.63 38.75 4.61
C ILE A 445 -20.35 40.02 4.16
N ASN A 446 -20.96 40.73 5.11
CA ASN A 446 -21.74 41.96 4.85
C ASN A 446 -22.84 41.79 3.79
N GLY A 447 -23.47 40.61 3.73
CA GLY A 447 -24.54 40.30 2.77
C GLY A 447 -24.07 39.90 1.36
N GLN A 448 -22.76 39.79 1.13
CA GLN A 448 -22.18 39.29 -0.11
C GLN A 448 -21.50 37.93 0.11
N LEU A 449 -21.63 37.02 -0.85
CA LEU A 449 -20.92 35.74 -0.83
C LEU A 449 -19.42 35.95 -1.01
N SER A 450 -18.62 35.48 -0.06
CA SER A 450 -17.16 35.47 -0.20
C SER A 450 -16.70 34.29 -1.05
N PRO A 451 -15.69 34.45 -1.92
CA PRO A 451 -15.05 33.35 -2.61
C PRO A 451 -14.50 32.29 -1.63
N LEU A 452 -14.44 31.03 -2.09
CA LEU A 452 -13.81 29.96 -1.32
C LEU A 452 -12.29 30.24 -1.20
N PRO A 453 -11.74 30.31 0.01
CA PRO A 453 -10.41 30.89 0.23
C PRO A 453 -9.26 30.04 -0.31
N SER A 454 -9.45 28.72 -0.38
CA SER A 454 -8.42 27.76 -0.82
C SER A 454 -8.62 27.28 -2.27
N LEU A 455 -9.74 27.64 -2.90
CA LEU A 455 -10.13 27.10 -4.20
C LEU A 455 -9.19 27.57 -5.30
N ARG A 456 -8.60 26.61 -6.03
CA ARG A 456 -7.67 26.86 -7.12
C ARG A 456 -8.34 26.77 -8.48
N TYR A 457 -9.14 25.73 -8.70
CA TYR A 457 -9.92 25.57 -9.92
C TYR A 457 -11.12 24.63 -9.73
N ILE A 458 -12.09 24.81 -10.62
CA ILE A 458 -13.22 23.92 -10.84
C ILE A 458 -13.13 23.45 -12.29
N GLU A 459 -13.04 22.15 -12.52
CA GLU A 459 -12.98 21.57 -13.85
C GLU A 459 -14.28 20.83 -14.17
N THR A 460 -15.04 21.35 -15.14
CA THR A 460 -16.36 20.81 -15.50
C THR A 460 -16.65 20.95 -17.00
N GLU A 461 -17.69 20.27 -17.47
CA GLU A 461 -18.26 20.50 -18.80
C GLU A 461 -19.08 21.80 -18.82
N GLU A 462 -18.96 22.61 -19.88
CA GLU A 462 -19.64 23.90 -20.01
C GLU A 462 -21.17 23.76 -19.96
N GLU A 463 -21.73 22.77 -20.66
CA GLU A 463 -23.16 22.48 -20.66
C GLU A 463 -23.69 22.16 -19.25
N TRP A 464 -22.92 21.40 -18.47
CA TRP A 464 -23.29 21.06 -17.09
C TRP A 464 -23.26 22.29 -16.18
N TRP A 465 -22.22 23.13 -16.31
CA TRP A 465 -22.07 24.36 -15.53
C TRP A 465 -23.23 25.34 -15.73
N GLU A 466 -23.72 25.47 -16.96
CA GLU A 466 -24.82 26.36 -17.29
C GLU A 466 -26.19 25.86 -16.79
N LEU A 467 -26.36 24.53 -16.66
CA LEU A 467 -27.58 23.89 -16.17
C LEU A 467 -27.65 23.70 -14.65
N LEU A 468 -26.60 24.06 -13.92
CA LEU A 468 -26.55 23.87 -12.47
C LEU A 468 -27.58 24.73 -11.74
N GLU A 469 -28.30 24.12 -10.79
CA GLU A 469 -29.20 24.80 -9.87
C GLU A 469 -28.39 25.36 -8.70
N TRP A 470 -28.35 26.70 -8.58
CA TRP A 470 -27.60 27.41 -7.55
C TRP A 470 -28.51 27.81 -6.39
N ASP A 471 -28.10 27.51 -5.15
CA ASP A 471 -28.90 27.85 -3.96
C ASP A 471 -28.90 29.37 -3.68
N HIS A 472 -27.89 30.10 -4.18
CA HIS A 472 -27.83 31.55 -4.14
C HIS A 472 -27.46 32.12 -5.51
N HIS A 473 -28.17 33.17 -5.95
CA HIS A 473 -28.01 33.77 -7.28
C HIS A 473 -26.57 34.24 -7.60
N ASP A 474 -25.83 34.71 -6.59
CA ASP A 474 -24.44 35.16 -6.76
C ASP A 474 -23.40 34.02 -6.79
N MET A 475 -23.75 32.79 -6.39
CA MET A 475 -22.79 31.69 -6.24
C MET A 475 -22.09 31.36 -7.57
N LYS A 476 -22.85 31.33 -8.67
CA LYS A 476 -22.32 31.15 -10.02
C LYS A 476 -21.26 32.20 -10.36
N ASN A 477 -21.54 33.47 -10.06
CA ASN A 477 -20.65 34.59 -10.39
C ASN A 477 -19.36 34.55 -9.57
N VAL A 478 -19.45 34.18 -8.29
CA VAL A 478 -18.29 34.08 -7.39
C VAL A 478 -17.37 32.92 -7.77
N LEU A 479 -17.93 31.79 -8.23
CA LEU A 479 -17.15 30.59 -8.58
C LEU A 479 -16.63 30.59 -10.02
N LYS A 480 -17.30 31.29 -10.95
CA LYS A 480 -16.94 31.35 -12.38
C LYS A 480 -15.46 31.65 -12.67
N PRO A 481 -14.75 32.54 -11.94
CA PRO A 481 -13.33 32.80 -12.18
C PRO A 481 -12.42 31.58 -11.98
N PHE A 482 -12.87 30.59 -11.20
CA PHE A 482 -12.13 29.36 -10.94
C PHE A 482 -12.44 28.26 -11.96
N CYS A 483 -13.46 28.43 -12.80
CA CYS A 483 -13.87 27.43 -13.77
C CYS A 483 -12.89 27.33 -14.94
N ARG A 484 -12.45 26.11 -15.23
CA ARG A 484 -11.67 25.75 -16.40
C ARG A 484 -12.49 24.76 -17.24
N PRO A 485 -12.61 24.97 -18.56
CA PRO A 485 -13.27 24.00 -19.44
C PRO A 485 -12.54 22.67 -19.32
N SER A 486 -13.30 21.58 -19.16
CA SER A 486 -12.80 20.24 -19.42
C SER A 486 -12.55 20.13 -20.92
N ASP A 487 -11.30 20.34 -21.38
CA ASP A 487 -10.93 20.00 -22.75
C ASP A 487 -11.35 18.56 -23.01
N GLY A 488 -12.18 18.35 -24.03
CA GLY A 488 -12.80 17.07 -24.39
C GLY A 488 -11.77 16.06 -24.90
N LEU A 489 -10.79 15.69 -24.07
CA LEU A 489 -10.00 14.50 -24.26
C LEU A 489 -10.97 13.32 -24.25
N ASN A 490 -11.16 12.75 -25.44
CA ASN A 490 -11.84 11.49 -25.69
C ASN A 490 -11.29 10.41 -24.73
N LEU A 491 -11.89 10.29 -23.55
CA LEU A 491 -11.69 9.19 -22.60
C LEU A 491 -12.57 7.97 -22.95
N ALA A 492 -13.13 7.94 -24.15
CA ALA A 492 -13.65 6.71 -24.71
C ALA A 492 -12.49 5.86 -25.24
N ARG A 493 -12.14 4.83 -24.47
CA ARG A 493 -11.43 3.58 -24.84
C ARG A 493 -9.93 3.38 -24.58
N ASN A 494 -9.16 4.31 -24.03
CA ASN A 494 -7.79 4.00 -23.61
C ASN A 494 -7.53 4.50 -22.19
N GLY A 495 -7.43 3.58 -21.23
CA GLY A 495 -7.14 3.81 -19.81
C GLY A 495 -5.75 4.41 -19.57
N LEU A 496 -5.58 5.69 -19.90
CA LEU A 496 -4.40 6.48 -19.57
C LEU A 496 -4.87 7.73 -18.82
N TRP A 497 -4.80 7.67 -17.49
CA TRP A 497 -4.95 8.86 -16.66
C TRP A 497 -3.65 9.66 -16.71
N SER A 498 -3.59 10.63 -17.61
CA SER A 498 -2.65 11.75 -17.50
C SER A 498 -3.15 12.68 -16.39
N ILE A 499 -2.67 12.49 -15.17
CA ILE A 499 -2.78 13.52 -14.13
C ILE A 499 -1.59 14.46 -14.36
N PHE A 500 -1.88 15.68 -14.78
CA PHE A 500 -0.90 16.72 -15.04
C PHE A 500 -0.31 17.28 -13.74
N VAL A 501 1.01 17.15 -13.64
CA VAL A 501 2.05 17.82 -12.78
C VAL A 501 2.04 17.55 -11.28
#